data_AF-A0A151ZEB8-F1
#
_entry.id   AF-A0A151ZEB8-F1
#
_cell.length_a   1.000
_cell.length_b   1.000
_cell.length_c   1.000
_cell.angle_alpha   90.00
_cell.angle_beta   90.00
_cell.angle_gamma   90.00
#
_symmetry.space_group_name_H-M   'P 1'
#
loop_
_entity.id
_entity.type
_entity.pdbx_description
1 polymer ?
#
loop_
_entity_poly.entity_id
_entity_poly.type
_entity_poly.pdbx_seq_one_letter_code
_entity_poly.pdbx_strand_id
1 'polypeptide(L)'
;MMGDINADGFDDLQCFSPDFVWVVYGNDLPFESVVDLSASTSPLLDECRGFILEQVDGRVLANADFNNDKILDLMVIKSNILYGIYGEKRPEKLQMNASLGLIDKILEYESTSSITLLDGNNIRVSGKCPIPFIKVQVINAQPSDSLDVANSPDVGVTKLSPNTIIIYNKNHDSNFLQKIPKITYSSERNDGLANIKFKYRGILDETISVNFNKFPCICPVNNTCIDSLCVPPGTTDISAGCKKYPCTYGLDCSSHYNKCEFPSACMTCANVKCPSNEKCVLRKSYNAKICKLFPFCVLN
;
A
#
# COMPACT_ATOMS: atom_id res chain seq x y z
N MET A 1 29.30 -9.59 16.20
CA MET A 1 27.98 -9.36 15.61
C MET A 1 27.21 -8.55 16.62
N MET A 2 26.71 -7.37 16.23
CA MET A 2 26.16 -6.36 17.15
C MET A 2 24.66 -6.56 17.44
N GLY A 3 23.97 -7.40 16.65
CA GLY A 3 22.53 -7.56 16.76
C GLY A 3 21.78 -6.31 16.31
N ASP A 4 20.49 -6.26 16.55
CA ASP A 4 19.58 -5.16 16.16
C ASP A 4 19.43 -4.15 17.33
N ILE A 5 20.24 -3.09 17.33
CA ILE A 5 20.25 -2.07 18.39
C ILE A 5 19.22 -0.96 18.17
N ASN A 6 18.62 -0.89 16.98
CA ASN A 6 17.57 0.09 16.66
C ASN A 6 16.17 -0.55 16.58
N ALA A 7 16.09 -1.85 16.88
CA ALA A 7 14.89 -2.70 16.86
C ALA A 7 14.12 -2.63 15.53
N ASP A 8 14.84 -2.58 14.42
CA ASP A 8 14.27 -2.43 13.08
C ASP A 8 14.07 -3.76 12.32
N GLY A 9 14.50 -4.87 12.94
CA GLY A 9 14.42 -6.24 12.46
C GLY A 9 15.68 -6.73 11.72
N PHE A 10 16.73 -5.93 11.62
CA PHE A 10 17.96 -6.27 10.91
C PHE A 10 19.16 -6.21 11.86
N ASP A 11 20.07 -7.18 11.73
CA ASP A 11 21.31 -7.13 12.48
C ASP A 11 22.16 -5.95 12.01
N ASP A 12 22.63 -5.17 12.97
CA ASP A 12 23.53 -4.06 12.77
C ASP A 12 25.00 -4.53 12.75
N LEU A 13 25.84 -3.70 12.15
CA LEU A 13 27.27 -3.94 12.05
C LEU A 13 28.03 -2.94 12.89
N GLN A 14 29.11 -3.45 13.46
CA GLN A 14 30.11 -2.66 14.12
C GLN A 14 31.42 -2.76 13.35
N CYS A 15 32.01 -1.62 13.01
CA CYS A 15 33.30 -1.55 12.34
C CYS A 15 34.27 -0.72 13.16
N PHE A 16 35.47 -1.26 13.36
CA PHE A 16 36.50 -0.64 14.20
C PHE A 16 37.50 0.11 13.34
N SER A 17 37.77 1.36 13.73
CA SER A 17 38.90 2.16 13.30
C SER A 17 39.78 2.48 14.53
N PRO A 18 41.08 2.78 14.37
CA PRO A 18 41.91 3.23 15.49
C PRO A 18 41.34 4.44 16.25
N ASP A 19 40.61 5.32 15.54
CA ASP A 19 40.17 6.62 16.09
C ASP A 19 38.68 6.65 16.47
N PHE A 20 37.88 5.69 15.97
CA PHE A 20 36.44 5.67 16.16
C PHE A 20 35.85 4.27 16.00
N VAL A 21 34.64 4.08 16.51
CA VAL A 21 33.78 2.95 16.17
C VAL A 21 32.66 3.42 15.27
N TRP A 22 32.48 2.73 14.15
CA TRP A 22 31.32 2.89 13.29
C TRP A 22 30.24 1.90 13.69
N VAL A 23 29.03 2.41 13.84
CA VAL A 23 27.81 1.60 13.94
C VAL A 23 27.04 1.79 12.65
N VAL A 24 26.90 0.73 11.86
CA VAL A 24 26.12 0.72 10.62
C VAL A 24 24.82 0.00 10.90
N TYR A 25 23.69 0.65 10.62
CA TYR A 25 22.40 -0.02 10.74
C TYR A 25 22.18 -1.02 9.62
N GLY A 26 21.66 -2.19 9.98
CA GLY A 26 21.25 -3.23 9.05
C GLY A 26 20.21 -2.71 8.06
N ASN A 27 20.23 -3.23 6.84
CA ASN A 27 19.29 -2.86 5.80
C ASN A 27 18.97 -4.06 4.92
N ASP A 28 17.78 -4.09 4.33
CA ASP A 28 17.39 -5.09 3.33
C ASP A 28 17.83 -4.72 1.91
N LEU A 29 18.25 -3.48 1.71
CA LEU A 29 19.04 -3.09 0.55
C LEU A 29 20.43 -3.72 0.64
N PRO A 30 20.85 -4.52 -0.36
CA PRO A 30 22.22 -4.97 -0.41
C PRO A 30 23.13 -3.76 -0.54
N PHE A 31 24.03 -3.58 0.42
CA PHE A 31 25.14 -2.66 0.28
C PHE A 31 25.99 -3.06 -0.92
N GLU A 32 26.69 -2.09 -1.52
CA GLU A 32 27.77 -2.42 -2.44
C GLU A 32 28.76 -3.37 -1.76
N SER A 33 29.41 -4.23 -2.54
CA SER A 33 30.39 -5.18 -2.00
C SER A 33 31.55 -4.51 -1.27
N VAL A 34 31.78 -3.21 -1.54
CA VAL A 34 32.74 -2.36 -0.87
C VAL A 34 32.03 -1.04 -0.53
N VAL A 35 32.03 -0.65 0.74
CA VAL A 35 31.51 0.65 1.19
C VAL A 35 32.61 1.38 1.94
N ASP A 36 32.85 2.65 1.57
CA ASP A 36 33.74 3.53 2.34
C ASP A 36 33.08 3.89 3.68
N LEU A 37 33.70 3.51 4.80
CA LEU A 37 33.27 3.83 6.16
C LEU A 37 34.14 4.96 6.77
N SER A 38 34.48 5.94 5.95
CA SER A 38 35.16 7.17 6.36
C SER A 38 34.27 8.08 7.22
N ALA A 39 34.85 8.64 8.29
CA ALA A 39 34.17 9.52 9.26
C ALA A 39 33.61 10.82 8.68
N SER A 40 33.99 11.16 7.45
CA SER A 40 33.55 12.39 6.78
C SER A 40 32.92 12.15 5.40
N THR A 41 33.23 11.04 4.74
CA THR A 41 32.83 10.79 3.35
C THR A 41 31.96 9.56 3.17
N SER A 42 31.74 8.76 4.23
CA SER A 42 30.92 7.57 4.09
C SER A 42 29.53 7.93 3.60
N PRO A 43 28.99 7.21 2.58
CA PRO A 43 27.61 7.39 2.19
C PRO A 43 26.64 7.03 3.32
N LEU A 44 27.07 6.31 4.36
CA LEU A 44 26.24 5.89 5.50
C LEU A 44 26.29 6.88 6.68
N LEU A 45 26.99 8.00 6.54
CA LEU A 45 27.12 9.01 7.58
C LEU A 45 25.86 9.89 7.67
N ASP A 46 24.80 9.35 8.23
CA ASP A 46 23.64 10.11 8.68
C ASP A 46 22.93 9.42 9.85
N GLU A 47 22.06 10.17 10.53
CA GLU A 47 21.26 9.69 11.66
C GLU A 47 20.27 8.57 11.29
N CYS A 48 20.21 8.17 10.00
CA CYS A 48 19.29 7.21 9.39
C CYS A 48 19.97 5.91 8.97
N ARG A 49 21.31 5.84 8.94
CA ARG A 49 22.06 4.67 8.47
C ARG A 49 23.21 4.26 9.39
N GLY A 50 23.50 5.07 10.40
CA GLY A 50 24.42 4.68 11.45
C GLY A 50 24.73 5.81 12.40
N PHE A 51 25.80 5.64 13.15
CA PHE A 51 26.45 6.72 13.86
C PHE A 51 27.92 6.37 14.11
N ILE A 52 28.69 7.39 14.43
CA ILE A 52 30.10 7.26 14.81
C ILE A 52 30.23 7.56 16.29
N LEU A 53 31.01 6.71 16.96
CA LEU A 53 31.49 6.96 18.30
C LEU A 53 32.96 7.38 18.20
N GLU A 54 33.22 8.67 18.35
CA GLU A 54 34.56 9.22 18.29
C GLU A 54 35.30 9.07 19.62
N GLN A 55 36.63 8.95 19.56
CA GLN A 55 37.51 8.92 20.75
C GLN A 55 37.23 7.73 21.67
N VAL A 56 36.69 6.64 21.13
CA VAL A 56 36.54 5.36 21.85
C VAL A 56 37.74 4.48 21.52
N ASP A 57 38.18 3.70 22.51
CA ASP A 57 39.26 2.73 22.32
C ASP A 57 38.68 1.56 21.53
N GLY A 58 38.97 1.49 20.22
CA GLY A 58 38.32 0.65 19.21
C GLY A 58 38.53 -0.87 19.35
N ARG A 59 38.41 -1.41 20.57
CA ARG A 59 38.86 -2.74 20.95
C ARG A 59 37.78 -3.63 21.59
N VAL A 60 36.54 -3.55 21.10
CA VAL A 60 35.36 -4.39 21.43
C VAL A 60 34.34 -3.69 22.33
N LEU A 61 33.11 -3.62 21.84
CA LEU A 61 31.92 -3.21 22.60
C LEU A 61 31.15 -4.46 23.00
N ALA A 62 30.64 -4.47 24.24
CA ALA A 62 29.63 -5.44 24.63
C ALA A 62 28.24 -4.90 24.27
N ASN A 63 27.34 -5.78 23.88
CA ASN A 63 25.94 -5.47 23.63
C ASN A 63 25.05 -6.35 24.52
N ALA A 64 24.08 -5.72 25.16
CA ALA A 64 23.08 -6.39 26.00
C ALA A 64 21.92 -5.42 26.22
N ASP A 65 20.72 -5.93 26.48
CA ASP A 65 19.64 -5.12 27.05
C ASP A 65 19.90 -4.96 28.55
N PHE A 66 20.58 -3.88 28.95
CA PHE A 66 20.94 -3.65 30.37
C PHE A 66 20.01 -2.66 31.07
N ASN A 67 19.07 -2.05 30.35
CA ASN A 67 18.00 -1.22 30.90
C ASN A 67 16.62 -1.93 30.94
N ASN A 68 16.52 -3.15 30.40
CA ASN A 68 15.32 -4.00 30.33
C ASN A 68 14.17 -3.39 29.50
N ASP A 69 14.49 -2.71 28.40
CA ASP A 69 13.53 -2.18 27.42
C ASP A 69 13.29 -3.10 26.21
N LYS A 70 13.98 -4.25 26.17
CA LYS A 70 13.98 -5.27 25.11
C LYS A 70 14.67 -4.84 23.81
N ILE A 71 15.49 -3.81 23.87
CA ILE A 71 16.33 -3.32 22.78
C ILE A 71 17.79 -3.54 23.20
N LEU A 72 18.65 -3.89 22.24
CA LEU A 72 20.07 -4.06 22.56
C LEU A 72 20.72 -2.71 22.79
N ASP A 73 21.37 -2.56 23.94
CA ASP A 73 22.21 -1.42 24.27
C ASP A 73 23.68 -1.71 23.92
N LEU A 74 24.50 -0.66 23.90
CA LEU A 74 25.95 -0.73 23.68
C LEU A 74 26.74 -0.28 24.91
N MET A 75 27.86 -0.92 25.17
CA MET A 75 28.85 -0.46 26.16
C MET A 75 30.17 -0.13 25.49
N VAL A 76 30.71 1.06 25.75
CA VAL A 76 31.89 1.61 25.08
C VAL A 76 32.91 2.17 26.04
N ILE A 77 34.20 1.98 25.75
CA ILE A 77 35.29 2.46 26.59
C ILE A 77 35.91 3.69 25.95
N LYS A 78 35.94 4.80 26.70
CA LYS A 78 36.61 6.04 26.32
C LYS A 78 37.45 6.53 27.51
N SER A 79 38.75 6.68 27.30
CA SER A 79 39.69 7.17 28.33
C SER A 79 39.61 6.41 29.66
N ASN A 80 39.54 5.07 29.61
CA ASN A 80 39.35 4.18 30.77
C ASN A 80 38.02 4.35 31.54
N ILE A 81 37.04 5.05 30.95
CA ILE A 81 35.67 5.15 31.47
C ILE A 81 34.75 4.30 30.59
N LEU A 82 33.89 3.50 31.23
CA LEU A 82 32.85 2.73 30.56
C LEU A 82 31.57 3.59 30.42
N TYR A 83 31.08 3.72 29.20
CA TYR A 83 29.84 4.42 28.87
C TYR A 83 28.81 3.40 28.38
N GLY A 84 27.59 3.47 28.89
CA GLY A 84 26.44 2.78 28.33
C GLY A 84 25.69 3.70 27.37
N ILE A 85 25.30 3.16 26.22
CA ILE A 85 24.51 3.84 25.19
C ILE A 85 23.26 3.00 24.99
N TYR A 86 22.10 3.56 25.33
CA TYR A 86 20.86 2.84 25.17
C TYR A 86 20.50 2.65 23.70
N GLY A 87 20.04 1.45 23.36
CA GLY A 87 19.36 1.20 22.12
C GLY A 87 18.07 2.01 22.05
N GLU A 88 17.65 2.42 20.86
CA GLU A 88 16.40 3.17 20.70
C GLU A 88 15.58 2.60 19.54
N LYS A 89 14.30 2.31 19.82
CA LYS A 89 13.36 1.83 18.81
C LYS A 89 13.04 2.96 17.84
N ARG A 90 13.62 2.86 16.65
CA ARG A 90 13.53 3.91 15.63
C ARG A 90 12.14 4.31 15.16
N PRO A 91 11.21 3.39 14.83
CA PRO A 91 9.96 3.79 14.21
C PRO A 91 9.08 4.68 15.11
N GLU A 92 9.23 4.62 16.43
CA GLU A 92 8.39 5.37 17.36
C GLU A 92 8.90 6.80 17.64
N LYS A 93 10.21 7.06 17.54
CA LYS A 93 10.80 8.37 17.91
C LYS A 93 11.24 9.22 16.72
N LEU A 94 11.50 8.64 15.54
CA LEU A 94 11.78 9.43 14.33
C LEU A 94 10.54 10.18 13.77
N GLN A 95 9.37 10.03 14.42
CA GLN A 95 8.09 10.62 13.98
C GLN A 95 7.86 10.45 12.48
N MET A 96 8.21 9.26 11.98
CA MET A 96 8.06 8.96 10.58
C MET A 96 6.62 8.56 10.30
N ASN A 97 5.92 9.42 9.57
CA ASN A 97 4.61 9.10 9.02
C ASN A 97 4.69 9.25 7.51
N ALA A 98 4.21 8.24 6.79
CA ALA A 98 4.07 8.31 5.36
C ALA A 98 2.68 7.87 4.94
N SER A 99 2.14 8.59 3.97
CA SER A 99 0.86 8.27 3.35
C SER A 99 0.97 8.44 1.85
N LEU A 100 0.43 7.48 1.11
CA LEU A 100 0.25 7.57 -0.34
C LEU A 100 -1.12 8.17 -0.67
N GLY A 101 -1.92 8.57 0.33
CA GLY A 101 -3.28 9.08 0.15
C GLY A 101 -4.26 8.02 -0.37
N LEU A 102 -4.03 6.75 -0.05
CA LEU A 102 -4.78 5.61 -0.61
C LEU A 102 -5.82 5.01 0.32
N ILE A 103 -5.94 5.51 1.56
CA ILE A 103 -6.82 4.93 2.58
C ILE A 103 -8.25 4.80 2.03
N ASP A 104 -8.77 3.56 2.02
CA ASP A 104 -10.11 3.18 1.55
C ASP A 104 -10.44 3.53 0.08
N LYS A 105 -9.43 3.70 -0.80
CA LYS A 105 -9.66 3.96 -2.23
C LYS A 105 -10.13 2.69 -2.96
N ILE A 106 -11.33 2.74 -3.52
CA ILE A 106 -11.88 1.69 -4.41
C ILE A 106 -11.83 2.19 -5.85
N LEU A 107 -11.23 1.40 -6.73
CA LEU A 107 -11.22 1.65 -8.18
C LEU A 107 -12.19 0.70 -8.87
N GLU A 108 -13.05 1.25 -9.73
CA GLU A 108 -13.93 0.47 -10.60
C GLU A 108 -13.17 0.06 -11.86
N TYR A 109 -13.31 -1.21 -12.25
CA TYR A 109 -12.60 -1.76 -13.40
C TYR A 109 -13.36 -1.48 -14.70
N GLU A 110 -12.93 -0.46 -15.46
CA GLU A 110 -13.59 0.01 -16.70
C GLU A 110 -13.20 -0.78 -17.96
N SER A 111 -13.07 -2.11 -17.87
CA SER A 111 -12.83 -3.04 -19.01
C SER A 111 -11.47 -2.99 -19.71
N THR A 112 -10.52 -2.16 -19.26
CA THR A 112 -9.13 -2.26 -19.69
C THR A 112 -8.42 -3.36 -18.91
N SER A 113 -7.65 -4.23 -19.59
CA SER A 113 -6.89 -5.35 -18.97
C SER A 113 -5.92 -4.92 -17.85
N SER A 114 -5.70 -3.61 -17.70
CA SER A 114 -4.85 -3.01 -16.69
C SER A 114 -5.43 -1.71 -16.12
N ILE A 115 -5.02 -1.39 -14.90
CA ILE A 115 -5.31 -0.15 -14.18
C ILE A 115 -4.00 0.48 -13.73
N THR A 116 -3.92 1.79 -13.87
CA THR A 116 -2.80 2.57 -13.33
C THR A 116 -3.08 3.00 -11.89
N LEU A 117 -2.21 2.59 -10.98
CA LEU A 117 -2.19 2.98 -9.58
C LEU A 117 -1.27 4.20 -9.38
N LEU A 118 -1.48 4.89 -8.27
CA LEU A 118 -0.73 6.08 -7.85
C LEU A 118 -0.90 7.32 -8.74
N ASP A 119 -1.87 7.34 -9.66
CA ASP A 119 -2.15 8.53 -10.46
C ASP A 119 -2.88 9.61 -9.65
N GLY A 120 -2.31 10.82 -9.60
CA GLY A 120 -2.93 11.99 -8.95
C GLY A 120 -3.05 11.92 -7.42
N ASN A 121 -2.27 11.09 -6.74
CA ASN A 121 -2.36 10.94 -5.28
C ASN A 121 -1.58 12.02 -4.52
N ASN A 122 -2.12 12.41 -3.35
CA ASN A 122 -1.47 13.35 -2.43
C ASN A 122 -0.54 12.61 -1.47
N ILE A 123 0.72 12.49 -1.87
CA ILE A 123 1.74 11.80 -1.09
C ILE A 123 2.23 12.73 0.02
N ARG A 124 2.19 12.25 1.25
CA ARG A 124 2.66 12.98 2.44
C ARG A 124 3.73 12.16 3.12
N VAL A 125 4.91 12.74 3.30
CA VAL A 125 6.00 12.16 4.08
C VAL A 125 6.42 13.18 5.12
N SER A 126 6.45 12.77 6.37
CA SER A 126 7.03 13.53 7.48
C SER A 126 8.03 12.64 8.19
N GLY A 127 9.20 13.17 8.48
CA GLY A 127 10.30 12.44 9.09
C GLY A 127 11.63 12.85 8.48
N LYS A 128 12.71 12.64 9.24
CA LYS A 128 14.06 12.99 8.78
C LYS A 128 14.69 11.94 7.89
N CYS A 129 14.31 10.67 8.06
CA CYS A 129 14.94 9.58 7.32
C CYS A 129 14.24 9.27 6.01
N PRO A 130 14.98 9.10 4.90
CA PRO A 130 14.36 8.69 3.65
C PRO A 130 13.86 7.25 3.77
N ILE A 131 12.68 6.97 3.22
CA ILE A 131 12.15 5.60 3.14
C ILE A 131 13.01 4.81 2.14
N PRO A 132 13.67 3.71 2.55
CA PRO A 132 14.59 2.97 1.68
C PRO A 132 13.86 2.14 0.62
N PHE A 133 12.67 1.65 0.91
CA PHE A 133 11.86 0.89 -0.03
C PHE A 133 10.40 0.84 0.38
N ILE A 134 9.53 0.42 -0.54
CA ILE A 134 8.19 -0.05 -0.22
C ILE A 134 7.95 -1.41 -0.85
N LYS A 135 7.19 -2.26 -0.16
CA LYS A 135 6.66 -3.50 -0.73
C LYS A 135 5.25 -3.27 -1.25
N VAL A 136 4.97 -3.69 -2.47
CA VAL A 136 3.63 -3.68 -3.07
C VAL A 136 3.21 -5.10 -3.38
N GLN A 137 2.05 -5.50 -2.88
CA GLN A 137 1.58 -6.89 -2.97
C GLN A 137 0.07 -6.96 -3.16
N VAL A 138 -0.38 -7.80 -4.10
CA VAL A 138 -1.78 -8.22 -4.17
C VAL A 138 -2.02 -9.30 -3.09
N ILE A 139 -2.81 -8.99 -2.07
CA ILE A 139 -2.97 -9.84 -0.87
C ILE A 139 -3.79 -11.09 -1.16
N ASN A 140 -4.78 -10.98 -2.01
CA ASN A 140 -5.66 -12.07 -2.40
C ASN A 140 -5.47 -12.43 -3.87
N ALA A 141 -4.21 -12.54 -4.30
CA ALA A 141 -3.83 -12.69 -5.70
C ALA A 141 -4.43 -13.94 -6.37
N GLN A 142 -4.79 -13.80 -7.64
CA GLN A 142 -5.13 -14.86 -8.58
C GLN A 142 -4.00 -15.05 -9.60
N PRO A 143 -3.92 -16.20 -10.31
CA PRO A 143 -2.86 -16.46 -11.28
C PRO A 143 -2.71 -15.40 -12.38
N SER A 144 -3.81 -14.73 -12.75
CA SER A 144 -3.83 -13.68 -13.78
C SER A 144 -3.33 -12.32 -13.29
N ASP A 145 -3.12 -12.13 -11.99
CA ASP A 145 -2.73 -10.83 -11.44
C ASP A 145 -1.25 -10.54 -11.66
N SER A 146 -0.95 -9.38 -12.24
CA SER A 146 0.42 -8.86 -12.32
C SER A 146 0.54 -7.43 -11.83
N LEU A 147 1.67 -7.14 -11.19
CA LEU A 147 2.13 -5.79 -10.89
C LEU A 147 3.38 -5.49 -11.72
N ASP A 148 3.38 -4.33 -12.36
CA ASP A 148 4.46 -3.84 -13.19
C ASP A 148 4.70 -2.35 -12.90
N VAL A 149 5.94 -1.91 -12.99
CA VAL A 149 6.34 -0.52 -12.72
C VAL A 149 7.16 -0.03 -13.90
N ALA A 150 6.90 1.19 -14.35
CA ALA A 150 7.71 1.80 -15.39
C ALA A 150 9.17 1.97 -14.91
N ASN A 151 10.12 1.76 -15.81
CA ASN A 151 11.53 2.02 -15.52
C ASN A 151 11.74 3.49 -15.16
N SER A 152 12.51 3.74 -14.10
CA SER A 152 12.91 5.08 -13.67
C SER A 152 14.33 5.06 -13.13
N PRO A 153 15.12 6.13 -13.37
CA PRO A 153 16.48 6.22 -12.87
C PRO A 153 16.53 6.36 -11.34
N ASP A 154 15.50 6.94 -10.73
CA ASP A 154 15.46 7.26 -9.30
C ASP A 154 15.09 6.06 -8.41
N VAL A 155 14.50 5.02 -8.99
CA VAL A 155 14.02 3.85 -8.25
C VAL A 155 14.62 2.54 -8.77
N GLY A 156 14.81 1.59 -7.87
CA GLY A 156 15.08 0.19 -8.20
C GLY A 156 13.79 -0.61 -8.08
N VAL A 157 13.58 -1.61 -8.93
CA VAL A 157 12.41 -2.49 -8.82
C VAL A 157 12.89 -3.93 -8.87
N THR A 158 12.50 -4.72 -7.86
CA THR A 158 12.69 -6.17 -7.85
C THR A 158 11.33 -6.85 -7.84
N LYS A 159 11.10 -7.70 -8.84
CA LYS A 159 9.89 -8.51 -8.94
C LYS A 159 10.13 -9.85 -8.24
N LEU A 160 9.47 -10.05 -7.09
CA LEU A 160 9.58 -11.29 -6.32
C LEU A 160 8.65 -12.37 -6.89
N SER A 161 7.51 -11.95 -7.40
CA SER A 161 6.52 -12.78 -8.09
C SER A 161 5.68 -11.89 -9.02
N PRO A 162 4.79 -12.46 -9.86
CA PRO A 162 3.89 -11.65 -10.69
C PRO A 162 3.11 -10.59 -9.89
N ASN A 163 2.72 -10.90 -8.66
CA ASN A 163 1.82 -10.10 -7.81
C ASN A 163 2.52 -9.40 -6.64
N THR A 164 3.85 -9.46 -6.57
CA THR A 164 4.64 -8.88 -5.47
C THR A 164 5.92 -8.25 -6.00
N ILE A 165 6.09 -6.96 -5.73
CA ILE A 165 7.26 -6.17 -6.09
C ILE A 165 7.81 -5.43 -4.87
N ILE A 166 9.11 -5.14 -4.90
CA ILE A 166 9.76 -4.19 -4.01
C ILE A 166 10.28 -3.04 -4.85
N ILE A 167 9.97 -1.81 -4.44
CA ILE A 167 10.44 -0.58 -5.06
C ILE A 167 11.42 0.07 -4.10
N TYR A 168 12.67 0.23 -4.54
CA TYR A 168 13.80 0.74 -3.77
C TYR A 168 14.09 2.19 -4.10
N ASN A 169 14.46 2.96 -3.07
CA ASN A 169 14.97 4.32 -3.15
C ASN A 169 16.48 4.30 -3.39
N LYS A 170 16.91 4.23 -4.65
CA LYS A 170 18.33 4.09 -5.02
C LYS A 170 19.18 5.24 -4.52
N ASN A 171 18.64 6.45 -4.58
CA ASN A 171 19.38 7.69 -4.33
C ASN A 171 19.18 8.21 -2.90
N HIS A 172 18.51 7.43 -2.02
CA HIS A 172 18.15 7.85 -0.66
C HIS A 172 17.43 9.20 -0.62
N ASP A 173 16.58 9.47 -1.61
CA ASP A 173 15.86 10.74 -1.72
C ASP A 173 14.78 10.82 -0.63
N SER A 174 14.73 11.93 0.10
CA SER A 174 13.70 12.20 1.10
C SER A 174 12.30 12.34 0.49
N ASN A 175 12.21 12.67 -0.80
CA ASN A 175 10.97 12.74 -1.58
C ASN A 175 10.67 11.45 -2.36
N PHE A 176 11.34 10.33 -2.04
CA PHE A 176 11.24 9.07 -2.77
C PHE A 176 9.81 8.64 -3.10
N LEU A 177 8.88 8.68 -2.14
CA LEU A 177 7.50 8.25 -2.39
C LEU A 177 6.84 9.05 -3.52
N GLN A 178 7.16 10.35 -3.64
CA GLN A 178 6.63 11.25 -4.68
C GLN A 178 7.21 10.94 -6.07
N LYS A 179 8.37 10.27 -6.11
CA LYS A 179 9.08 9.89 -7.34
C LYS A 179 8.80 8.46 -7.78
N ILE A 180 8.00 7.71 -7.03
CA ILE A 180 7.61 6.36 -7.41
C ILE A 180 6.84 6.45 -8.73
N PRO A 181 7.30 5.77 -9.79
CA PRO A 181 6.59 5.75 -11.07
C PRO A 181 5.21 5.15 -10.91
N LYS A 182 4.34 5.47 -11.87
CA LYS A 182 3.03 4.83 -12.00
C LYS A 182 3.18 3.30 -12.00
N ILE A 183 2.37 2.64 -11.17
CA ILE A 183 2.34 1.19 -11.05
C ILE A 183 1.16 0.69 -11.86
N THR A 184 1.38 -0.25 -12.77
CA THR A 184 0.33 -0.90 -13.53
C THR A 184 -0.05 -2.19 -12.84
N TYR A 185 -1.34 -2.34 -12.54
CA TYR A 185 -1.92 -3.59 -12.11
C TYR A 185 -2.73 -4.18 -13.26
N SER A 186 -2.40 -5.40 -13.67
CA SER A 186 -3.11 -6.12 -14.73
C SER A 186 -3.80 -7.35 -14.17
N SER A 187 -4.99 -7.67 -14.69
CA SER A 187 -5.73 -8.86 -14.30
C SER A 187 -6.79 -9.25 -15.32
N GLU A 188 -7.07 -10.55 -15.40
CA GLU A 188 -8.16 -11.15 -16.18
C GLU A 188 -9.34 -11.60 -15.29
N ARG A 189 -9.38 -11.13 -14.04
CA ARG A 189 -10.51 -11.35 -13.12
C ARG A 189 -11.81 -10.90 -13.77
N ASN A 190 -12.82 -11.75 -13.70
CA ASN A 190 -14.17 -11.46 -14.16
C ASN A 190 -15.13 -11.12 -13.01
N ASP A 191 -14.72 -11.36 -11.76
CA ASP A 191 -15.46 -11.03 -10.55
C ASP A 191 -14.54 -10.79 -9.33
N GLY A 192 -15.14 -10.33 -8.24
CA GLY A 192 -14.47 -10.17 -6.96
C GLY A 192 -13.73 -8.85 -6.77
N LEU A 193 -12.90 -8.82 -5.72
CA LEU A 193 -12.07 -7.70 -5.31
C LEU A 193 -10.61 -8.13 -5.35
N ALA A 194 -9.71 -7.26 -5.80
CA ALA A 194 -8.28 -7.40 -5.58
C ALA A 194 -7.80 -6.32 -4.62
N ASN A 195 -7.08 -6.72 -3.57
CA ASN A 195 -6.56 -5.81 -2.56
C ASN A 195 -5.05 -5.66 -2.75
N ILE A 196 -4.61 -4.47 -3.13
CA ILE A 196 -3.23 -4.14 -3.42
C ILE A 196 -2.68 -3.34 -2.24
N LYS A 197 -1.80 -3.96 -1.48
CA LYS A 197 -1.25 -3.42 -0.24
C LYS A 197 0.13 -2.82 -0.48
N PHE A 198 0.33 -1.62 0.07
CA PHE A 198 1.57 -0.86 0.10
C PHE A 198 2.08 -0.86 1.54
N LYS A 199 3.28 -1.39 1.78
CA LYS A 199 3.80 -1.55 3.14
C LYS A 199 5.27 -1.16 3.27
N TYR A 200 5.59 -0.46 4.36
CA TYR A 200 6.93 -0.28 4.89
C TYR A 200 6.90 -0.17 6.43
N ARG A 201 7.53 -1.14 7.12
CA ARG A 201 7.83 -1.21 8.58
C ARG A 201 6.92 -0.42 9.55
N GLY A 202 5.60 -0.49 9.40
CA GLY A 202 4.63 0.20 10.26
C GLY A 202 4.51 1.72 10.02
N ILE A 203 5.37 2.28 9.16
CA ILE A 203 5.36 3.70 8.74
C ILE A 203 4.38 3.94 7.58
N LEU A 204 4.28 2.95 6.68
CA LEU A 204 3.32 2.91 5.59
C LEU A 204 2.57 1.58 5.64
N ASP A 205 1.25 1.64 5.74
CA ASP A 205 0.36 0.48 5.60
C ASP A 205 -0.95 0.96 4.98
N GLU A 206 -1.00 0.99 3.65
CA GLU A 206 -2.17 1.44 2.90
C GLU A 206 -2.61 0.39 1.87
N THR A 207 -3.89 0.37 1.54
CA THR A 207 -4.46 -0.61 0.61
C THR A 207 -5.39 0.06 -0.39
N ILE A 208 -5.24 -0.29 -1.67
CA ILE A 208 -6.21 0.01 -2.73
C ILE A 208 -7.01 -1.25 -3.01
N SER A 209 -8.32 -1.11 -3.16
CA SER A 209 -9.17 -2.20 -3.63
C SER A 209 -9.59 -1.95 -5.09
N VAL A 210 -9.41 -2.94 -5.94
CA VAL A 210 -9.91 -2.93 -7.32
C VAL A 210 -11.11 -3.85 -7.41
N ASN A 211 -12.25 -3.32 -7.85
CA ASN A 211 -13.49 -4.06 -7.96
C ASN A 211 -13.73 -4.53 -9.41
N PHE A 212 -13.73 -5.86 -9.59
CA PHE A 212 -13.94 -6.52 -10.88
C PHE A 212 -15.38 -6.99 -11.09
N ASN A 213 -16.24 -6.82 -10.08
CA ASN A 213 -17.64 -7.15 -10.22
C ASN A 213 -18.30 -6.18 -11.20
N LYS A 214 -18.50 -6.63 -12.43
CA LYS A 214 -19.49 -6.01 -13.32
C LYS A 214 -20.86 -6.31 -12.74
N PHE A 215 -21.64 -5.27 -12.45
CA PHE A 215 -23.04 -5.47 -12.11
C PHE A 215 -23.73 -6.17 -13.28
N PRO A 216 -24.50 -7.25 -13.04
CA PRO A 216 -25.32 -7.82 -14.08
C PRO A 216 -26.30 -6.72 -14.53
N CYS A 217 -26.08 -6.23 -15.74
CA CYS A 217 -26.89 -5.20 -16.38
C CYS A 217 -28.27 -5.79 -16.68
N ILE A 218 -29.19 -5.62 -15.73
CA ILE A 218 -30.56 -6.06 -15.81
C ILE A 218 -31.41 -4.84 -16.09
N CYS A 219 -31.97 -4.81 -17.30
CA CYS A 219 -32.80 -3.73 -17.80
C CYS A 219 -34.14 -4.28 -18.28
N PRO A 220 -35.19 -3.44 -18.31
CA PRO A 220 -36.45 -3.80 -18.96
C PRO A 220 -36.23 -4.27 -20.40
N VAL A 221 -37.09 -5.16 -20.87
CA VAL A 221 -37.07 -5.67 -22.25
C VAL A 221 -37.06 -4.48 -23.22
N ASN A 222 -36.21 -4.55 -24.26
CA ASN A 222 -35.95 -3.50 -25.25
C ASN A 222 -35.09 -2.32 -24.78
N ASN A 223 -34.37 -2.43 -23.65
CA ASN A 223 -33.32 -1.49 -23.25
C ASN A 223 -31.95 -2.16 -23.21
N THR A 224 -30.92 -1.40 -23.57
CA THR A 224 -29.51 -1.74 -23.39
C THR A 224 -28.94 -1.04 -22.16
N CYS A 225 -27.96 -1.66 -21.50
CA CYS A 225 -27.32 -1.07 -20.34
C CYS A 225 -26.03 -0.35 -20.74
N ILE A 226 -25.90 0.92 -20.36
CA ILE A 226 -24.69 1.72 -20.56
C ILE A 226 -24.41 2.45 -19.24
N ASP A 227 -23.23 2.28 -18.65
CA ASP A 227 -22.84 2.87 -17.36
C ASP A 227 -23.89 2.70 -16.24
N SER A 228 -24.41 1.48 -16.11
CA SER A 228 -25.47 1.12 -15.16
C SER A 228 -26.83 1.82 -15.42
N LEU A 229 -27.02 2.49 -16.55
CA LEU A 229 -28.29 3.06 -17.01
C LEU A 229 -28.96 2.15 -18.03
N CYS A 230 -30.27 1.98 -17.91
CA CYS A 230 -31.09 1.27 -18.89
C CYS A 230 -31.63 2.26 -19.93
N VAL A 231 -31.00 2.26 -21.10
CA VAL A 231 -31.28 3.19 -22.19
C VAL A 231 -31.87 2.45 -23.41
N PRO A 232 -32.67 3.11 -24.25
CA PRO A 232 -33.10 2.52 -25.52
C PRO A 232 -31.90 2.17 -26.42
N PRO A 233 -31.97 1.07 -27.20
CA PRO A 233 -30.93 0.68 -28.15
C PRO A 233 -30.58 1.83 -29.10
N GLY A 234 -29.28 2.09 -29.29
CA GLY A 234 -28.80 3.18 -30.16
C GLY A 234 -28.70 4.56 -29.47
N THR A 235 -28.97 4.65 -28.17
CA THR A 235 -28.75 5.89 -27.40
C THR A 235 -27.26 6.18 -27.27
N THR A 236 -26.81 7.35 -27.75
CA THR A 236 -25.42 7.83 -27.66
C THR A 236 -25.23 8.93 -26.61
N ASP A 237 -26.31 9.59 -26.18
CA ASP A 237 -26.29 10.64 -25.16
C ASP A 237 -26.83 10.14 -23.82
N ILE A 238 -25.90 9.76 -22.94
CA ILE A 238 -26.16 9.31 -21.57
C ILE A 238 -25.90 10.42 -20.52
N SER A 239 -25.58 11.65 -20.95
CA SER A 239 -25.18 12.76 -20.06
C SER A 239 -26.29 13.19 -19.10
N ALA A 240 -27.55 12.95 -19.48
CA ALA A 240 -28.72 13.19 -18.64
C ALA A 240 -28.84 12.23 -17.44
N GLY A 241 -28.03 11.16 -17.40
CA GLY A 241 -27.88 10.27 -16.26
C GLY A 241 -29.17 9.59 -15.82
N CYS A 242 -29.24 9.26 -14.54
CA CYS A 242 -30.34 8.48 -13.97
C CYS A 242 -31.66 9.26 -13.80
N LYS A 243 -31.64 10.59 -13.99
CA LYS A 243 -32.85 11.42 -14.06
C LYS A 243 -33.68 11.17 -15.32
N LYS A 244 -33.03 10.80 -16.42
CA LYS A 244 -33.68 10.55 -17.71
C LYS A 244 -33.86 9.06 -17.98
N TYR A 245 -32.87 8.25 -17.61
CA TYR A 245 -32.86 6.81 -17.86
C TYR A 245 -32.87 6.05 -16.55
N PRO A 246 -33.74 5.04 -16.37
CA PRO A 246 -33.76 4.28 -15.12
C PRO A 246 -32.44 3.56 -14.92
N CYS A 247 -32.01 3.43 -13.66
CA CYS A 247 -30.86 2.61 -13.32
C CYS A 247 -31.13 1.13 -13.60
N THR A 248 -30.05 0.39 -13.84
CA THR A 248 -30.09 -1.07 -13.85
C THR A 248 -30.62 -1.57 -12.52
N TYR A 249 -31.38 -2.66 -12.60
CA TYR A 249 -32.16 -3.17 -11.49
C TYR A 249 -31.29 -3.42 -10.24
N GLY A 250 -31.67 -2.82 -9.12
CA GLY A 250 -30.95 -2.92 -7.84
C GLY A 250 -30.07 -1.71 -7.49
N LEU A 251 -29.96 -0.72 -8.38
CA LEU A 251 -29.34 0.58 -8.09
C LEU A 251 -30.41 1.69 -8.06
N ASP A 252 -30.19 2.68 -7.21
CA ASP A 252 -31.00 3.89 -7.10
C ASP A 252 -30.32 5.06 -7.81
N CYS A 253 -31.13 6.01 -8.28
CA CYS A 253 -30.61 7.24 -8.83
C CYS A 253 -30.16 8.19 -7.72
N SER A 254 -28.85 8.49 -7.67
CA SER A 254 -28.31 9.50 -6.77
C SER A 254 -28.89 10.86 -7.10
N SER A 255 -29.66 11.43 -6.16
CA SER A 255 -30.19 12.78 -6.30
C SER A 255 -29.09 13.85 -6.36
N HIS A 256 -27.93 13.57 -5.74
CA HIS A 256 -26.77 14.47 -5.71
C HIS A 256 -25.90 14.37 -6.97
N TYR A 257 -25.56 13.14 -7.40
CA TYR A 257 -24.58 12.94 -8.47
C TYR A 257 -25.21 12.67 -9.85
N ASN A 258 -26.53 12.47 -9.91
CA ASN A 258 -27.25 12.05 -11.12
C ASN A 258 -26.67 10.77 -11.76
N LYS A 259 -26.18 9.86 -10.91
CA LYS A 259 -25.60 8.56 -11.28
C LYS A 259 -26.28 7.44 -10.50
N CYS A 260 -26.25 6.24 -11.06
CA CYS A 260 -26.76 5.05 -10.38
C CYS A 260 -25.81 4.64 -9.25
N GLU A 261 -26.35 4.51 -8.04
CA GLU A 261 -25.60 4.14 -6.85
C GLU A 261 -26.37 3.09 -6.05
N PHE A 262 -25.71 2.50 -5.06
CA PHE A 262 -26.41 1.59 -4.16
C PHE A 262 -27.42 2.34 -3.30
N PRO A 263 -28.61 1.75 -3.05
CA PRO A 263 -29.54 2.28 -2.06
C PRO A 263 -28.83 2.46 -0.71
N SER A 264 -29.09 3.59 -0.06
CA SER A 264 -28.51 3.91 1.26
C SER A 264 -29.06 3.04 2.40
N ALA A 265 -30.13 2.29 2.15
CA ALA A 265 -30.78 1.39 3.10
C ALA A 265 -30.96 -0.02 2.52
N CYS A 266 -30.93 -1.02 3.40
CA CYS A 266 -31.02 -2.41 2.97
C CYS A 266 -32.45 -2.77 2.62
N MET A 267 -32.65 -3.16 1.37
CA MET A 267 -33.94 -3.69 0.94
C MET A 267 -34.05 -5.17 1.32
N THR A 268 -35.28 -5.62 1.53
CA THR A 268 -35.62 -7.04 1.69
C THR A 268 -36.54 -7.48 0.54
N CYS A 269 -36.75 -8.79 0.38
CA CYS A 269 -37.71 -9.28 -0.61
C CYS A 269 -39.15 -8.80 -0.36
N ALA A 270 -39.48 -8.34 0.85
CA ALA A 270 -40.78 -7.71 1.13
C ALA A 270 -40.92 -6.32 0.50
N ASN A 271 -39.80 -5.67 0.17
CA ASN A 271 -39.77 -4.34 -0.45
C ASN A 271 -39.81 -4.42 -1.99
N VAL A 272 -39.81 -5.62 -2.57
CA VAL A 272 -39.72 -5.85 -4.01
C VAL A 272 -40.92 -6.65 -4.51
N LYS A 273 -41.59 -6.16 -5.55
CA LYS A 273 -42.61 -6.91 -6.29
C LYS A 273 -42.01 -7.50 -7.56
N CYS A 274 -41.79 -8.82 -7.58
CA CYS A 274 -41.36 -9.52 -8.77
C CYS A 274 -42.53 -9.78 -9.74
N PRO A 275 -42.26 -9.85 -11.06
CA PRO A 275 -43.17 -10.42 -12.05
C PRO A 275 -43.66 -11.82 -11.68
N SER A 276 -44.83 -12.23 -12.18
CA SER A 276 -45.49 -13.49 -11.83
C SER A 276 -44.69 -14.77 -12.17
N ASN A 277 -43.71 -14.67 -13.05
CA ASN A 277 -42.79 -15.75 -13.45
C ASN A 277 -41.42 -15.70 -12.74
N GLU A 278 -41.24 -14.80 -11.78
CA GLU A 278 -39.99 -14.61 -11.05
C GLU A 278 -40.20 -14.74 -9.53
N LYS A 279 -39.18 -15.22 -8.82
CA LYS A 279 -39.12 -15.25 -7.35
C LYS A 279 -38.06 -14.30 -6.83
N CYS A 280 -38.33 -13.66 -5.70
CA CYS A 280 -37.31 -12.86 -5.04
C CYS A 280 -36.33 -13.74 -4.28
N VAL A 281 -35.03 -13.50 -4.47
CA VAL A 281 -33.91 -14.11 -3.74
C VAL A 281 -33.00 -13.02 -3.19
N LEU A 282 -32.41 -13.24 -2.02
CA LEU A 282 -31.43 -12.33 -1.45
C LEU A 282 -30.03 -12.70 -1.98
N ARG A 283 -29.37 -11.76 -2.65
CA ARG A 283 -27.97 -11.89 -3.06
C ARG A 283 -27.07 -11.12 -2.11
N LYS A 284 -25.92 -11.71 -1.76
CA LYS A 284 -24.93 -11.06 -0.91
C LYS A 284 -24.39 -9.81 -1.62
N SER A 285 -24.52 -8.68 -0.94
CA SER A 285 -23.89 -7.43 -1.32
C SER A 285 -22.44 -7.44 -0.87
N TYR A 286 -21.57 -6.89 -1.72
CA TYR A 286 -20.13 -6.85 -1.46
C TYR A 286 -19.69 -5.56 -0.77
N ASN A 287 -20.56 -4.54 -0.66
CA ASN A 287 -20.35 -3.39 0.21
C ASN A 287 -20.93 -3.66 1.61
N ALA A 288 -20.15 -4.38 2.42
CA ALA A 288 -20.54 -4.75 3.78
C ALA A 288 -20.70 -3.56 4.73
N LYS A 289 -20.26 -2.34 4.35
CA LYS A 289 -20.43 -1.11 5.15
C LYS A 289 -21.85 -0.56 5.10
N ILE A 290 -22.62 -0.81 4.02
CA ILE A 290 -23.99 -0.29 3.85
C ILE A 290 -25.00 -1.43 4.01
N CYS A 291 -24.93 -2.46 3.17
CA CYS A 291 -25.87 -3.59 3.20
C CYS A 291 -25.19 -4.90 2.83
N LYS A 292 -25.53 -5.98 3.53
CA LYS A 292 -24.94 -7.31 3.33
C LYS A 292 -25.70 -8.18 2.34
N LEU A 293 -26.98 -7.89 2.10
CA LEU A 293 -27.87 -8.66 1.23
C LEU A 293 -28.80 -7.70 0.50
N PHE A 294 -29.04 -7.94 -0.80
CA PHE A 294 -30.00 -7.21 -1.62
C PHE A 294 -30.98 -8.18 -2.29
N PRO A 295 -32.28 -7.83 -2.36
CA PRO A 295 -33.31 -8.63 -3.01
C PRO A 295 -33.18 -8.55 -4.54
N PHE A 296 -33.43 -9.68 -5.20
CA PHE A 296 -33.33 -9.86 -6.64
C PHE A 296 -34.45 -10.76 -7.14
N CYS A 297 -35.15 -10.36 -8.20
CA CYS A 297 -36.06 -11.26 -8.89
C CYS A 297 -35.27 -12.17 -9.82
N VAL A 298 -35.46 -13.48 -9.70
CA VAL A 298 -34.89 -14.49 -10.59
C VAL A 298 -36.04 -15.30 -11.18
N LEU A 299 -35.94 -15.67 -12.46
CA LEU A 299 -36.88 -16.59 -13.08
C LEU A 299 -37.04 -17.85 -12.22
N ASN A 300 -38.29 -18.30 -12.09
CA ASN A 300 -38.65 -19.43 -11.24
C ASN A 300 -37.85 -20.69 -11.55
#